data_AF-A0A0R1MPQ3-F1
#
_entry.id   AF-A0A0R1MPQ3-F1
#
_cell.length_a   1.000
_cell.length_b   1.000
_cell.length_c   1.000
_cell.angle_alpha   90.00
_cell.angle_beta   90.00
_cell.angle_gamma   90.00
#
_symmetry.space_group_name_H-M   'P 1'
#
loop_
_entity.id
_entity.type
_entity.pdbx_description
1 polymer ?
#
loop_
_entity_poly.entity_id
_entity_poly.type
_entity_poly.pdbx_seq_one_letter_code
_entity_poly.pdbx_strand_id
1 'polypeptide(L)'
;MHNGSKEKGEAKYLYGAATLIILYSIFMMYKINNFPNVFLDEGNGMYDSWSLTHYGVDSNLIKNPVYLEGFQGQGQSILYSLLAKPFLKLLGYELYAFRLPLVIASIINLLLIFYVSSKYFSRKKTFWTVVVFSSSPWVLAVSRFGMDCNIAPFMVSIGSLIFFLGVMMKKKILKTVLVTIGMLIIGLTAYAYNVGWIFLAVYLPVLLIYLLHRKALKINELIIPLFLLVIEITPILIFAVRSNYAPLNNTIKILFWTSPELQIGRVNASFINFHGNMFVQIYNNICSGLLMYINGTDGLSWNSVGNFGPYYMFTLPFFIVGILTILKRRTIWDSIILAQLTGMLIIICVVLPNYNHWIFIHFPVLEVISIGLIEVSKNTKQMGKALLVTYVVFTVAFVEQYFNNSRYTGWETSAISEVKKLDLLSYKRVFFASDDPNFVYEMRFILPVSPYEFQKTKDNPYSKKDLATKNKYANFVVLSPDSKINIDTIIIIQQGKEKQFSTMLNKMKLHNTFTINSLNYNVYKKR
;
A
#
# COMPACT_ATOMS: atom_id res chain seq x y z
N MET A 1 33.47 29.16 26.84
CA MET A 1 33.46 28.80 25.40
C MET A 1 33.34 27.29 25.11
N HIS A 2 33.51 26.37 26.06
CA HIS A 2 33.46 24.93 25.79
C HIS A 2 32.03 24.34 25.63
N ASN A 3 31.02 24.85 26.35
CA ASN A 3 29.63 24.38 26.22
C ASN A 3 28.95 24.76 24.89
N GLY A 4 29.23 25.96 24.35
CA GLY A 4 28.64 26.39 23.07
C GLY A 4 29.12 25.61 21.85
N SER A 5 30.32 25.01 21.91
CA SER A 5 30.85 24.16 20.83
C SER A 5 30.21 22.77 20.79
N LYS A 6 29.84 22.24 21.97
CA LYS A 6 29.19 20.93 22.12
C LYS A 6 27.71 21.01 21.73
N GLU A 7 27.01 22.09 22.08
CA GLU A 7 25.64 22.34 21.64
C GLU A 7 25.53 22.58 20.12
N LYS A 8 26.41 23.41 19.54
CA LYS A 8 26.48 23.62 18.08
C LYS A 8 26.83 22.32 17.33
N GLY A 9 27.74 21.52 17.89
CA GLY A 9 28.16 20.24 17.34
C GLY A 9 27.07 19.17 17.33
N GLU A 10 26.04 19.31 18.16
CA GLU A 10 24.90 18.39 18.22
C GLU A 10 23.66 18.88 17.46
N ALA A 11 23.47 20.21 17.34
CA ALA A 11 22.38 20.80 16.56
C ALA A 11 22.42 20.38 15.08
N LYS A 12 23.63 20.19 14.53
CA LYS A 12 23.84 19.70 13.16
C LYS A 12 23.12 18.40 12.83
N TYR A 13 22.93 17.51 13.80
CA TYR A 13 22.22 16.25 13.59
C TYR A 13 20.71 16.47 13.38
N LEU A 14 20.14 17.44 14.09
CA LEU A 14 18.74 17.81 13.93
C LEU A 14 18.53 18.54 12.60
N TYR A 15 19.43 19.46 12.23
CA TYR A 15 19.40 20.11 10.91
C TYR A 15 19.55 19.08 9.78
N GLY A 16 20.51 18.16 9.88
CA GLY A 16 20.66 17.08 8.90
C GLY A 16 19.43 16.20 8.78
N ALA A 17 18.81 15.82 9.89
CA ALA A 17 17.56 15.07 9.89
C ALA A 17 16.41 15.84 9.23
N ALA A 18 16.27 17.14 9.53
CA ALA A 18 15.28 18.00 8.89
C ALA A 18 15.50 18.11 7.37
N THR A 19 16.75 18.26 6.92
CA THR A 19 17.10 18.26 5.49
C THR A 19 16.70 16.94 4.82
N LEU A 20 16.96 15.80 5.45
CA LEU A 20 16.55 14.50 4.92
C LEU A 20 15.03 14.35 4.79
N ILE A 21 14.25 14.90 5.73
CA ILE A 21 12.78 14.91 5.64
C ILE A 21 12.29 15.76 4.46
N ILE A 22 12.97 16.88 4.18
CA ILE A 22 12.66 17.73 3.02
C ILE A 22 12.97 16.97 1.73
N LEU A 23 14.15 16.36 1.63
CA LEU A 23 14.55 15.55 0.46
C LEU A 23 13.60 14.37 0.24
N TYR A 24 13.20 13.69 1.32
CA TYR A 24 12.20 12.62 1.29
C TYR A 24 10.86 13.14 0.75
N SER A 25 10.38 14.29 1.24
CA SER A 25 9.13 14.90 0.78
C SER A 25 9.19 15.28 -0.71
N ILE A 26 10.32 15.83 -1.17
CA ILE A 26 10.56 16.14 -2.59
C ILE A 26 10.50 14.86 -3.42
N PHE A 27 11.19 13.80 -2.96
CA PHE A 27 11.14 12.50 -3.62
C PHE A 27 9.69 11.98 -3.71
N MET A 28 8.89 12.05 -2.64
CA MET A 28 7.51 11.54 -2.65
C MET A 28 6.62 12.22 -3.70
N MET A 29 6.80 13.52 -3.92
CA MET A 29 5.99 14.29 -4.86
C MET A 29 6.47 14.21 -6.31
N TYR A 30 7.77 13.94 -6.53
CA TYR A 30 8.36 13.93 -7.87
C TYR A 30 7.71 12.87 -8.77
N LYS A 31 7.15 13.27 -9.91
CA LYS A 31 6.46 12.41 -10.91
C LYS A 31 5.29 11.56 -10.37
N ILE A 32 4.71 11.88 -9.21
CA ILE A 32 3.67 11.05 -8.55
C ILE A 32 2.46 10.72 -9.46
N ASN A 33 2.09 11.63 -10.37
CA ASN A 33 0.98 11.42 -11.31
C ASN A 33 1.28 10.43 -12.44
N ASN A 34 2.55 10.22 -12.77
CA ASN A 34 2.95 9.47 -13.97
C ASN A 34 3.82 8.24 -13.62
N PHE A 35 4.42 8.20 -12.42
CA PHE A 35 5.28 7.12 -11.98
C PHE A 35 5.11 6.82 -10.48
N PRO A 36 5.03 5.54 -10.07
CA PRO A 36 5.06 4.32 -10.90
C PRO A 36 3.85 4.18 -11.83
N ASN A 37 3.88 3.19 -12.74
CA ASN A 37 2.71 2.76 -13.53
C ASN A 37 1.53 2.35 -12.62
N VAL A 38 0.36 2.04 -13.19
CA VAL A 38 -0.86 1.75 -12.42
C VAL A 38 -1.10 0.25 -12.35
N PHE A 39 -1.02 -0.33 -11.15
CA PHE A 39 -1.37 -1.72 -10.96
C PHE A 39 -2.89 -1.93 -10.99
N LEU A 40 -3.33 -3.14 -11.35
CA LEU A 40 -4.74 -3.51 -11.43
C LEU A 40 -5.52 -3.10 -10.16
N ASP A 41 -4.98 -3.45 -9.00
CA ASP A 41 -5.59 -3.16 -7.69
C ASP A 41 -5.61 -1.67 -7.37
N GLU A 42 -4.58 -0.91 -7.78
CA GLU A 42 -4.53 0.55 -7.63
C GLU A 42 -5.61 1.23 -8.49
N GLY A 43 -5.74 0.80 -9.74
CA GLY A 43 -6.79 1.29 -10.65
C GLY A 43 -8.20 0.95 -10.13
N ASN A 44 -8.39 -0.23 -9.53
CA ASN A 44 -9.67 -0.59 -8.92
C ASN A 44 -9.98 0.32 -7.74
N GLY A 45 -9.01 0.44 -6.83
CA GLY A 45 -9.15 1.20 -5.61
C GLY A 45 -9.47 2.66 -5.93
N MET A 46 -8.87 3.24 -6.97
CA MET A 46 -9.17 4.59 -7.42
C MET A 46 -10.62 4.73 -7.90
N TYR A 47 -11.12 3.79 -8.71
CA TYR A 47 -12.50 3.81 -9.20
C TYR A 47 -13.54 3.60 -8.08
N ASP A 48 -13.29 2.67 -7.16
CA ASP A 48 -14.15 2.45 -5.99
C ASP A 48 -14.16 3.67 -5.06
N SER A 49 -13.00 4.29 -4.83
CA SER A 49 -12.88 5.50 -4.01
C SER A 49 -13.66 6.67 -4.62
N TRP A 50 -13.55 6.85 -5.94
CA TRP A 50 -14.28 7.89 -6.65
C TRP A 50 -15.78 7.64 -6.63
N SER A 51 -16.19 6.39 -6.84
CA SER A 51 -17.59 5.96 -6.80
C SER A 51 -18.21 6.21 -5.42
N LEU A 52 -17.51 5.83 -4.34
CA LEU A 52 -17.94 6.09 -2.97
C LEU A 52 -18.00 7.58 -2.64
N THR A 53 -17.16 8.40 -3.28
CA THR A 53 -17.11 9.86 -3.07
C THR A 53 -18.28 10.58 -3.74
N HIS A 54 -18.62 10.19 -4.98
CA HIS A 54 -19.58 10.92 -5.81
C HIS A 54 -21.00 10.32 -5.76
N TYR A 55 -21.11 9.01 -5.50
CA TYR A 55 -22.38 8.29 -5.57
C TYR A 55 -22.75 7.61 -4.24
N GLY A 56 -21.84 7.58 -3.26
CA GLY A 56 -22.09 6.97 -1.95
C GLY A 56 -22.12 5.44 -1.96
N VAL A 57 -21.73 4.81 -3.07
CA VAL A 57 -21.65 3.37 -3.27
C VAL A 57 -20.34 2.99 -3.98
N ASP A 58 -19.84 1.77 -3.79
CA ASP A 58 -18.69 1.26 -4.54
C ASP A 58 -19.06 0.88 -5.98
N SER A 59 -18.11 0.34 -6.74
CA SER A 59 -18.33 -0.09 -8.13
C SER A 59 -19.36 -1.21 -8.27
N ASN A 60 -19.65 -1.96 -7.20
CA ASN A 60 -20.67 -3.02 -7.14
C ASN A 60 -22.00 -2.53 -6.53
N LEU A 61 -22.18 -1.21 -6.39
CA LEU A 61 -23.36 -0.56 -5.83
C LEU A 61 -23.60 -0.87 -4.34
N ILE A 62 -22.56 -1.27 -3.61
CA ILE A 62 -22.63 -1.51 -2.18
C ILE A 62 -22.49 -0.17 -1.44
N LYS A 63 -23.48 0.15 -0.61
CA LYS A 63 -23.47 1.34 0.26
C LYS A 63 -22.79 1.04 1.58
N ASN A 64 -21.92 1.96 2.03
CA ASN A 64 -21.16 1.85 3.28
C ASN A 64 -20.48 0.47 3.48
N PRO A 65 -19.68 -0.01 2.52
CA PRO A 65 -18.97 -1.28 2.66
C PRO A 65 -17.97 -1.25 3.83
N VAL A 66 -17.90 -2.34 4.60
CA VAL A 66 -16.82 -2.57 5.60
C VAL A 66 -15.55 -3.12 4.95
N TYR A 67 -15.69 -3.64 3.74
CA TYR A 67 -14.65 -4.16 2.87
C TYR A 67 -15.14 -3.99 1.42
N LEU A 68 -14.26 -3.78 0.45
CA LEU A 68 -14.66 -3.67 -0.96
C LEU A 68 -14.75 -5.07 -1.56
N GLU A 69 -15.77 -5.35 -2.37
CA GLU A 69 -15.88 -6.62 -3.09
C GLU A 69 -14.85 -6.71 -4.24
N GLY A 70 -14.47 -5.56 -4.81
CA GLY A 70 -13.48 -5.46 -5.87
C GLY A 70 -14.02 -5.80 -7.26
N PHE A 71 -13.18 -5.66 -8.29
CA PHE A 71 -13.59 -5.85 -9.68
C PHE A 71 -13.99 -7.29 -10.06
N GLN A 72 -13.33 -8.29 -9.48
CA GLN A 72 -13.55 -9.72 -9.77
C GLN A 72 -14.13 -10.46 -8.56
N GLY A 73 -14.54 -9.75 -7.50
CA GLY A 73 -14.97 -10.38 -6.25
C GLY A 73 -13.80 -10.91 -5.42
N GLN A 74 -12.57 -10.48 -5.71
CA GLN A 74 -11.35 -10.83 -4.98
C GLN A 74 -11.19 -10.09 -3.65
N GLY A 75 -11.95 -9.01 -3.47
CA GLY A 75 -11.95 -8.19 -2.28
C GLY A 75 -10.76 -7.22 -2.18
N GLN A 76 -10.99 -6.02 -1.63
CA GLN A 76 -9.94 -5.05 -1.28
C GLN A 76 -10.26 -4.34 0.04
N SER A 77 -9.21 -3.96 0.77
CA SER A 77 -9.31 -3.30 2.06
C SER A 77 -9.85 -1.88 1.91
N ILE A 78 -10.79 -1.50 2.77
CA ILE A 78 -11.56 -0.26 2.60
C ILE A 78 -10.83 1.01 3.06
N LEU A 79 -9.87 0.90 3.99
CA LEU A 79 -9.29 2.08 4.66
C LEU A 79 -8.69 3.06 3.66
N TYR A 80 -7.88 2.56 2.72
CA TYR A 80 -7.21 3.41 1.74
C TYR A 80 -8.23 4.20 0.90
N SER A 81 -9.30 3.53 0.47
CA SER A 81 -10.35 4.14 -0.31
C SER A 81 -11.12 5.22 0.46
N LEU A 82 -11.30 5.04 1.78
CA LEU A 82 -11.89 6.08 2.64
C LEU A 82 -10.97 7.30 2.80
N LEU A 83 -9.66 7.07 2.95
CA LEU A 83 -8.67 8.15 3.04
C LEU A 83 -8.52 8.92 1.73
N ALA A 84 -8.73 8.27 0.59
CA ALA A 84 -8.69 8.89 -0.73
C ALA A 84 -9.90 9.79 -1.03
N LYS A 85 -11.06 9.56 -0.39
CA LYS A 85 -12.30 10.34 -0.62
C LYS A 85 -12.12 11.86 -0.61
N PRO A 86 -11.56 12.49 0.44
CA PRO A 86 -11.41 13.94 0.48
C PRO A 86 -10.54 14.46 -0.68
N PHE A 87 -9.49 13.74 -1.07
CA PHE A 87 -8.60 14.15 -2.15
C PHE A 87 -9.28 14.07 -3.51
N LEU A 88 -9.98 12.96 -3.79
CA LEU A 88 -10.73 12.81 -5.04
C LEU A 88 -11.91 13.78 -5.14
N LYS A 89 -12.51 14.18 -4.01
CA LYS A 89 -13.56 15.20 -3.98
C LYS A 89 -13.02 16.60 -4.31
N LEU A 90 -11.84 16.94 -3.80
CA LEU A 90 -11.26 18.28 -3.92
C LEU A 90 -10.45 18.48 -5.20
N LEU A 91 -9.75 17.43 -5.65
CA LEU A 91 -8.77 17.49 -6.74
C LEU A 91 -9.25 16.79 -8.02
N GLY A 92 -10.43 16.14 -7.96
CA GLY A 92 -11.01 15.41 -9.08
C GLY A 92 -10.46 13.98 -9.24
N TYR A 93 -10.88 13.32 -10.32
CA TYR A 93 -10.47 11.96 -10.66
C TYR A 93 -9.08 11.94 -11.31
N GLU A 94 -8.06 12.17 -10.49
CA GLU A 94 -6.66 12.22 -10.91
C GLU A 94 -5.78 11.25 -10.11
N LEU A 95 -4.79 10.64 -10.76
CA LEU A 95 -3.98 9.59 -10.14
C LEU A 95 -3.15 10.12 -8.97
N TYR A 96 -2.57 11.33 -9.10
CA TYR A 96 -1.88 11.96 -7.98
C TYR A 96 -2.80 12.17 -6.77
N ALA A 97 -4.07 12.54 -6.99
CA ALA A 97 -5.04 12.74 -5.91
C ALA A 97 -5.32 11.42 -5.17
N PHE A 98 -5.38 10.30 -5.89
CA PHE A 98 -5.51 8.97 -5.28
C PHE A 98 -4.27 8.50 -4.51
N ARG A 99 -3.06 8.93 -4.90
CA ARG A 99 -1.78 8.56 -4.25
C ARG A 99 -1.42 9.46 -3.04
N LEU A 100 -1.97 10.67 -2.97
CA LEU A 100 -1.68 11.63 -1.90
C LEU A 100 -1.91 11.11 -0.47
N PRO A 101 -2.96 10.34 -0.14
CA PRO A 101 -3.16 9.82 1.21
C PRO A 101 -1.96 9.02 1.72
N LEU A 102 -1.37 8.17 0.87
CA LEU A 102 -0.23 7.34 1.24
C LEU A 102 1.05 8.17 1.43
N VAL A 103 1.29 9.13 0.53
CA VAL A 103 2.41 10.06 0.63
C VAL A 103 2.31 10.91 1.90
N ILE A 104 1.12 11.40 2.23
CA ILE A 104 0.91 12.18 3.45
C ILE A 104 1.14 11.31 4.68
N ALA A 105 0.60 10.09 4.70
CA ALA A 105 0.83 9.16 5.80
C ALA A 105 2.32 8.83 5.98
N SER A 106 3.09 8.70 4.89
CA SER A 106 4.51 8.41 4.97
C SER A 106 5.34 9.58 5.50
N ILE A 107 5.03 10.81 5.07
CA ILE A 107 5.66 12.03 5.57
C ILE A 107 5.30 12.25 7.05
N ILE A 108 4.02 12.09 7.43
CA ILE A 108 3.59 12.18 8.83
C ILE A 108 4.32 11.15 9.68
N ASN A 109 4.47 9.91 9.19
CA ASN A 109 5.20 8.88 9.92
C ASN A 109 6.66 9.30 10.18
N LEU A 110 7.37 9.79 9.15
CA LEU A 110 8.76 10.24 9.31
C LEU A 110 8.89 11.46 10.24
N LEU A 111 7.94 12.40 10.17
CA LEU A 111 7.86 13.55 11.09
C LEU A 111 7.64 13.10 12.54
N LEU A 112 6.77 12.12 12.77
CA LEU A 112 6.55 11.54 14.09
C LEU A 112 7.77 10.78 14.60
N ILE A 113 8.44 10.01 13.75
CA ILE A 113 9.72 9.35 14.08
C ILE A 113 10.75 10.39 14.55
N PHE A 114 10.90 11.49 13.80
CA PHE A 114 11.80 12.59 14.15
C PHE A 114 11.41 13.26 15.47
N TYR A 115 10.12 13.58 15.67
CA TYR A 115 9.62 14.23 16.87
C TYR A 115 9.78 13.33 18.12
N VAL A 116 9.30 12.10 18.06
CA VAL A 116 9.42 11.14 19.18
C VAL A 116 10.89 10.90 19.50
N SER A 117 11.73 10.70 18.47
CA SER A 117 13.13 10.40 18.70
C SER A 117 13.92 11.57 19.25
N SER A 118 13.70 12.79 18.75
CA SER A 118 14.35 14.00 19.28
C SER A 118 13.95 14.30 20.72
N LYS A 119 12.75 13.87 21.14
CA LYS A 119 12.23 14.09 22.49
C LYS A 119 12.73 13.07 23.52
N TYR A 120 12.86 11.80 23.14
CA TYR A 120 13.16 10.71 24.08
C TYR A 120 14.51 10.02 23.88
N PHE A 121 15.21 10.32 22.79
CA PHE A 121 16.50 9.74 22.49
C PHE A 121 17.55 10.82 22.17
N SER A 122 18.81 10.39 22.00
CA SER A 122 19.89 11.32 21.65
C SER A 122 19.73 11.85 20.22
N ARG A 123 20.20 13.07 19.97
CA ARG A 123 20.18 13.71 18.64
C ARG A 123 20.85 12.84 17.56
N LYS A 124 21.91 12.11 17.94
CA LYS A 124 22.57 11.13 17.05
C LYS A 124 21.66 9.94 16.73
N LYS A 125 20.89 9.44 17.70
CA LYS A 125 19.89 8.39 17.47
C LYS A 125 18.81 8.89 16.52
N THR A 126 18.25 10.08 16.77
CA THR A 126 17.26 10.70 15.87
C THR A 126 17.76 10.78 14.43
N PHE A 127 18.99 11.27 14.23
CA PHE A 127 19.57 11.39 12.89
C PHE A 127 19.68 10.04 12.18
N TRP A 128 20.24 9.01 12.82
CA TRP A 128 20.38 7.69 12.19
C TRP A 128 19.04 7.01 11.93
N THR A 129 18.07 7.15 12.82
CA THR A 129 16.71 6.64 12.56
C THR A 129 16.10 7.34 11.35
N VAL A 130 16.24 8.66 11.22
CA VAL A 130 15.76 9.40 10.03
C VAL A 130 16.51 8.97 8.77
N VAL A 131 17.84 8.80 8.81
CA VAL A 131 18.61 8.26 7.67
C VAL A 131 18.02 6.93 7.21
N VAL A 132 17.92 5.94 8.10
CA VAL A 132 17.46 4.59 7.75
C VAL A 132 16.06 4.57 7.14
N PHE A 133 15.12 5.34 7.70
CA PHE A 133 13.75 5.37 7.21
C PHE A 133 13.60 6.17 5.91
N SER A 134 14.20 7.36 5.83
CA SER A 134 14.09 8.23 4.65
C SER A 134 14.84 7.68 3.43
N SER A 135 15.82 6.80 3.65
CA SER A 135 16.61 6.18 2.59
C SER A 135 16.21 4.74 2.27
N SER A 136 15.21 4.16 2.96
CA SER A 136 14.87 2.75 2.77
C SER A 136 14.27 2.54 1.37
N PRO A 137 14.83 1.61 0.54
CA PRO A 137 14.26 1.27 -0.77
C PRO A 137 12.78 0.91 -0.69
N TRP A 138 12.41 0.10 0.30
CA TRP A 138 11.03 -0.32 0.51
C TRP A 138 10.13 0.87 0.90
N VAL A 139 10.54 1.72 1.85
CA VAL A 139 9.73 2.90 2.24
C VAL A 139 9.54 3.84 1.07
N LEU A 140 10.61 4.11 0.31
CA LEU A 140 10.55 4.99 -0.86
C LEU A 140 9.61 4.44 -1.95
N ALA A 141 9.63 3.13 -2.21
CA ALA A 141 8.78 2.49 -3.20
C ALA A 141 7.32 2.38 -2.75
N VAL A 142 7.08 1.82 -1.56
CA VAL A 142 5.75 1.52 -1.04
C VAL A 142 4.91 2.78 -0.83
N SER A 143 5.53 3.89 -0.41
CA SER A 143 4.84 5.16 -0.13
C SER A 143 4.27 5.87 -1.35
N ARG A 144 4.61 5.41 -2.56
CA ARG A 144 4.20 6.05 -3.82
C ARG A 144 3.24 5.21 -4.65
N PHE A 145 2.87 4.03 -4.16
CA PHE A 145 2.09 3.05 -4.90
C PHE A 145 0.78 2.81 -4.18
N GLY A 146 -0.34 3.26 -4.76
CA GLY A 146 -1.67 3.32 -4.15
C GLY A 146 -2.38 1.96 -4.04
N MET A 147 -1.65 0.91 -3.66
CA MET A 147 -2.25 -0.37 -3.28
C MET A 147 -2.89 -0.25 -1.90
N ASP A 148 -4.03 -0.92 -1.69
CA ASP A 148 -4.83 -0.86 -0.47
C ASP A 148 -4.02 -1.24 0.79
N CYS A 149 -3.23 -2.31 0.70
CA CYS A 149 -2.45 -2.82 1.82
C CYS A 149 -1.27 -1.92 2.24
N ASN A 150 -0.78 -1.05 1.35
CA ASN A 150 0.42 -0.26 1.59
C ASN A 150 0.28 0.77 2.72
N ILE A 151 -0.96 1.17 3.05
CA ILE A 151 -1.23 2.09 4.17
C ILE A 151 -1.11 1.40 5.54
N ALA A 152 -1.30 0.08 5.59
CA ALA A 152 -1.35 -0.72 6.82
C ALA A 152 -0.09 -0.57 7.72
N PRO A 153 1.15 -0.70 7.21
CA PRO A 153 2.33 -0.51 8.04
C PRO A 153 2.42 0.90 8.63
N PHE A 154 1.94 1.93 7.93
CA PHE A 154 1.95 3.31 8.45
C PHE A 154 0.98 3.47 9.62
N MET A 155 -0.19 2.82 9.59
CA MET A 155 -1.11 2.80 10.73
C MET A 155 -0.46 2.16 11.97
N VAL A 156 0.23 1.02 11.80
CA VAL A 156 1.01 0.40 12.88
C VAL A 156 2.08 1.34 13.40
N SER A 157 2.89 1.96 12.54
CA SER A 157 4.01 2.81 12.93
C SER A 157 3.55 4.11 13.63
N ILE A 158 2.65 4.86 13.00
CA ILE A 158 2.06 6.10 13.54
C ILE A 158 1.37 5.81 14.87
N GLY A 159 0.51 4.79 14.91
CA GLY A 159 -0.22 4.41 16.11
C GLY A 159 0.71 3.98 17.24
N SER A 160 1.78 3.23 16.94
CA SER A 160 2.78 2.82 17.94
C SER A 160 3.60 4.00 18.48
N LEU A 161 3.94 4.98 17.64
CA LEU A 161 4.63 6.21 18.05
C LEU A 161 3.76 7.05 18.97
N ILE A 162 2.48 7.26 18.63
CA ILE A 162 1.51 8.00 19.44
C ILE A 162 1.21 7.25 20.76
N PHE A 163 1.07 5.94 20.68
CA PHE A 163 0.89 5.08 21.85
C PHE A 163 2.09 5.19 22.80
N PHE A 164 3.32 5.10 22.28
CA PHE A 164 4.54 5.30 23.05
C PHE A 164 4.57 6.68 23.72
N LEU A 165 4.25 7.74 22.96
CA LEU A 165 4.12 9.10 23.52
C LEU A 165 3.16 9.12 24.72
N GLY A 166 2.00 8.48 24.59
CA GLY A 166 1.01 8.35 25.65
C GLY A 166 1.55 7.64 26.88
N VAL A 167 2.19 6.47 26.72
CA VAL A 167 2.81 5.71 27.82
C VAL A 167 3.82 6.56 28.59
N MET A 168 4.57 7.42 27.89
CA MET A 168 5.59 8.29 28.48
C MET A 168 5.03 9.55 29.17
N MET A 169 3.72 9.81 29.11
CA MET A 169 3.10 10.98 29.75
C MET A 169 2.90 10.79 31.26
N LYS A 170 3.24 11.82 32.04
CA LYS A 170 2.97 11.86 33.49
C LYS A 170 1.52 12.24 33.82
N LYS A 171 0.91 13.13 33.02
CA LYS A 171 -0.48 13.58 33.23
C LYS A 171 -1.44 12.47 32.81
N LYS A 172 -2.22 11.94 33.76
CA LYS A 172 -3.12 10.79 33.56
C LYS A 172 -4.08 10.96 32.38
N ILE A 173 -4.74 12.13 32.27
CA ILE A 173 -5.70 12.39 31.19
C ILE A 173 -5.00 12.35 29.83
N LEU A 174 -3.88 13.05 29.67
CA LEU A 174 -3.14 13.09 28.40
C LEU A 174 -2.57 11.71 28.05
N LYS A 175 -2.11 10.95 29.04
CA LYS A 175 -1.70 9.54 28.88
C LYS A 175 -2.84 8.71 28.30
N THR A 176 -4.02 8.73 28.92
CA THR A 176 -5.20 7.97 28.45
C THR A 176 -5.62 8.39 27.04
N VAL A 177 -5.65 9.69 26.73
CA VAL A 177 -6.02 10.19 25.40
C VAL A 177 -5.05 9.68 24.34
N LEU A 178 -3.74 9.84 24.53
CA LEU A 178 -2.74 9.41 23.54
C LEU A 178 -2.64 7.89 23.41
N VAL A 179 -2.76 7.14 24.52
CA VAL A 179 -2.86 5.67 24.47
C VAL A 179 -4.09 5.24 23.67
N THR A 180 -5.24 5.87 23.89
CA THR A 180 -6.48 5.59 23.15
C THR A 180 -6.29 5.88 21.66
N ILE A 181 -5.82 7.08 21.30
CA ILE A 181 -5.60 7.47 19.89
C ILE A 181 -4.60 6.52 19.22
N GLY A 182 -3.49 6.18 19.91
CA GLY A 182 -2.50 5.25 19.39
C GLY A 182 -3.08 3.85 19.13
N MET A 183 -3.90 3.33 20.06
CA MET A 183 -4.56 2.04 19.89
C MET A 183 -5.59 2.04 18.76
N LEU A 184 -6.38 3.11 18.61
CA LEU A 184 -7.35 3.21 17.52
C LEU A 184 -6.65 3.30 16.16
N ILE A 185 -5.57 4.08 16.05
CA ILE A 185 -4.79 4.13 14.80
C ILE A 185 -4.16 2.75 14.50
N ILE A 186 -3.70 2.00 15.51
CA ILE A 186 -3.27 0.60 15.30
C ILE A 186 -4.47 -0.25 14.83
N GLY A 187 -5.66 -0.06 15.40
CA GLY A 187 -6.91 -0.72 15.03
C GLY A 187 -7.29 -0.55 13.56
N LEU A 188 -7.06 0.64 12.98
CA LEU A 188 -7.27 0.93 11.56
C LEU A 188 -6.51 -0.04 10.64
N THR A 189 -5.42 -0.65 11.10
CA THR A 189 -4.69 -1.69 10.36
C THR A 189 -5.60 -2.85 9.94
N ALA A 190 -6.61 -3.20 10.74
CA ALA A 190 -7.57 -4.25 10.41
C ALA A 190 -8.42 -3.91 9.16
N TYR A 191 -8.65 -2.62 8.91
CA TYR A 191 -9.36 -2.11 7.73
C TYR A 191 -8.43 -1.83 6.54
N ALA A 192 -7.12 -1.87 6.76
CA ALA A 192 -6.09 -1.58 5.77
C ALA A 192 -5.58 -2.85 5.08
N TYR A 193 -5.56 -3.99 5.77
CA TYR A 193 -5.08 -5.24 5.19
C TYR A 193 -5.54 -6.47 5.98
N ASN A 194 -5.93 -7.53 5.28
CA ASN A 194 -6.42 -8.76 5.90
C ASN A 194 -5.35 -9.56 6.67
N VAL A 195 -4.10 -9.58 6.21
CA VAL A 195 -2.98 -10.17 6.99
C VAL A 195 -2.79 -9.44 8.32
N GLY A 196 -3.22 -8.16 8.38
CA GLY A 196 -3.25 -7.37 9.60
C GLY A 196 -4.09 -7.98 10.71
N TRP A 197 -5.09 -8.81 10.39
CA TRP A 197 -5.91 -9.49 11.40
C TRP A 197 -5.08 -10.47 12.24
N ILE A 198 -4.22 -11.25 11.59
CA ILE A 198 -3.30 -12.19 12.25
C ILE A 198 -2.23 -11.40 13.03
N PHE A 199 -1.68 -10.36 12.41
CA PHE A 199 -0.67 -9.51 13.05
C PHE A 199 -1.19 -8.90 14.35
N LEU A 200 -2.35 -8.24 14.30
CA LEU A 200 -2.94 -7.54 15.45
C LEU A 200 -3.34 -8.50 16.57
N ALA A 201 -3.84 -9.70 16.23
CA ALA A 201 -4.23 -10.72 17.19
C ALA A 201 -3.06 -11.19 18.07
N VAL A 202 -1.81 -11.04 17.61
CA VAL A 202 -0.60 -11.36 18.37
C VAL A 202 0.07 -10.10 18.92
N TYR A 203 0.27 -9.09 18.07
CA TYR A 203 1.00 -7.86 18.41
C TYR A 203 0.40 -7.16 19.63
N LEU A 204 -0.92 -6.90 19.63
CA LEU A 204 -1.56 -6.12 20.68
C LEU A 204 -1.53 -6.84 22.03
N PRO A 205 -1.94 -8.12 22.16
CA PRO A 205 -1.81 -8.84 23.43
C PRO A 205 -0.37 -8.88 23.96
N VAL A 206 0.61 -9.19 23.10
CA VAL A 206 2.03 -9.25 23.51
C VAL A 206 2.52 -7.90 24.00
N LEU A 207 2.18 -6.81 23.30
CA LEU A 207 2.52 -5.45 23.70
C LEU A 207 1.92 -5.12 25.09
N LEU A 208 0.62 -5.37 25.27
CA LEU A 208 -0.08 -5.03 26.51
C LEU A 208 0.43 -5.86 27.69
N ILE A 209 0.64 -7.17 27.50
CA ILE A 209 1.22 -8.07 28.52
C ILE A 209 2.58 -7.54 28.96
N TYR A 210 3.44 -7.17 28.01
CA TYR A 210 4.77 -6.66 28.33
C TYR A 210 4.69 -5.37 29.17
N LEU A 211 3.84 -4.42 28.76
CA LEU A 211 3.74 -3.11 29.43
C LEU A 211 3.08 -3.19 30.80
N LEU A 212 2.13 -4.11 30.98
CA LEU A 212 1.53 -4.41 32.28
C LEU A 212 2.56 -5.07 33.21
N HIS A 213 3.31 -6.06 32.72
CA HIS A 213 4.36 -6.72 33.49
C HIS A 213 5.44 -5.74 33.96
N ARG A 214 5.79 -4.76 33.12
CA ARG A 214 6.75 -3.69 33.44
C ARG A 214 6.14 -2.53 34.24
N LYS A 215 4.86 -2.59 34.55
CA LYS A 215 4.11 -1.52 35.25
C LYS A 215 4.17 -0.17 34.54
N ALA A 216 4.44 -0.15 33.23
CA ALA A 216 4.40 1.05 32.40
C ALA A 216 2.95 1.51 32.17
N LEU A 217 2.03 0.54 32.15
CA LEU A 217 0.59 0.75 32.14
C LEU A 217 -0.05 -0.02 33.29
N LYS A 218 -1.19 0.48 33.76
CA LYS A 218 -2.09 -0.20 34.70
C LYS A 218 -3.36 -0.63 33.96
N ILE A 219 -4.01 -1.69 34.43
CA ILE A 219 -5.21 -2.23 33.76
C ILE A 219 -6.35 -1.21 33.68
N ASN A 220 -6.50 -0.34 34.69
CA ASN A 220 -7.49 0.72 34.70
C ASN A 220 -7.24 1.82 33.64
N GLU A 221 -5.99 1.98 33.18
CA GLU A 221 -5.63 2.89 32.10
C GLU A 221 -5.99 2.32 30.72
N LEU A 222 -6.31 1.02 30.64
CA LEU A 222 -6.62 0.31 29.41
C LEU A 222 -8.12 0.09 29.17
N ILE A 223 -8.98 0.32 30.17
CA ILE A 223 -10.43 0.07 30.06
C ILE A 223 -11.04 0.85 28.88
N ILE A 224 -10.83 2.17 28.83
CA ILE A 224 -11.36 3.02 27.76
C ILE A 224 -10.71 2.71 26.40
N PRO A 225 -9.36 2.66 26.28
CA PRO A 225 -8.71 2.28 25.02
C PRO A 225 -9.19 0.95 24.45
N LEU A 226 -9.28 -0.10 25.28
CA LEU A 226 -9.71 -1.43 24.85
C LEU A 226 -11.18 -1.46 24.46
N PHE A 227 -12.05 -0.81 25.24
CA PHE A 227 -13.47 -0.72 24.91
C PHE A 227 -13.69 -0.07 23.54
N LEU A 228 -13.03 1.05 23.28
CA LEU A 228 -13.15 1.75 21.99
C LEU A 228 -12.52 0.97 20.84
N LEU A 229 -11.36 0.32 21.07
CA LEU A 229 -10.74 -0.54 20.07
C LEU A 229 -11.66 -1.72 19.70
N VAL A 230 -12.29 -2.37 20.67
CA VAL A 230 -13.24 -3.47 20.42
C VAL A 230 -14.41 -2.97 19.57
N ILE A 231 -14.99 -1.81 19.88
CA ILE A 231 -16.04 -1.20 19.06
C ILE A 231 -15.54 -0.97 17.62
N GLU A 232 -14.35 -0.39 17.48
CA GLU A 232 -13.75 -0.09 16.18
C GLU A 232 -13.55 -1.35 15.33
N ILE A 233 -12.98 -2.42 15.88
CA ILE A 233 -12.64 -3.62 15.08
C ILE A 233 -13.82 -4.58 14.90
N THR A 234 -14.90 -4.44 15.66
CA THR A 234 -16.04 -5.37 15.61
C THR A 234 -16.64 -5.53 14.20
N PRO A 235 -16.92 -4.46 13.41
CA PRO A 235 -17.45 -4.62 12.07
C PRO A 235 -16.55 -5.46 11.15
N ILE A 236 -15.25 -5.20 11.14
CA ILE A 236 -14.31 -5.93 10.29
C ILE A 236 -14.07 -7.37 10.78
N LEU A 237 -14.14 -7.63 12.08
CA LEU A 237 -14.10 -9.00 12.62
C LEU A 237 -15.33 -9.81 12.21
N ILE A 238 -16.53 -9.21 12.25
CA ILE A 238 -17.75 -9.87 11.77
C ILE A 238 -17.60 -10.21 10.28
N PHE A 239 -17.09 -9.27 9.47
CA PHE A 239 -16.80 -9.52 8.06
C PHE A 239 -15.77 -10.63 7.86
N ALA A 240 -14.66 -10.63 8.63
CA ALA A 240 -13.60 -11.63 8.52
C ALA A 240 -14.13 -13.05 8.74
N VAL A 241 -15.00 -13.25 9.73
CA VAL A 241 -15.65 -14.55 9.98
C VAL A 241 -16.60 -14.92 8.85
N ARG A 242 -17.49 -14.00 8.44
CA ARG A 242 -18.51 -14.26 7.42
C ARG A 242 -17.91 -14.57 6.05
N SER A 243 -16.91 -13.80 5.62
CA SER A 243 -16.27 -13.96 4.30
C SER A 243 -15.45 -15.24 4.17
N ASN A 244 -14.96 -15.80 5.28
CA ASN A 244 -14.16 -17.04 5.27
C ASN A 244 -14.95 -18.30 5.62
N TYR A 245 -16.22 -18.17 5.99
CA TYR A 245 -17.10 -19.31 6.26
C TYR A 245 -18.24 -19.34 5.24
N ALA A 246 -18.15 -20.26 4.27
CA ALA A 246 -19.02 -20.31 3.09
C ALA A 246 -20.54 -20.20 3.40
N PRO A 247 -21.09 -20.84 4.45
CA PRO A 247 -22.52 -20.70 4.79
C PRO A 247 -22.95 -19.28 5.21
N LEU A 248 -22.01 -18.44 5.62
CA LEU A 248 -22.24 -17.05 6.05
C LEU A 248 -21.76 -16.02 5.02
N ASN A 249 -21.15 -16.45 3.92
CA ASN A 249 -20.60 -15.58 2.90
C ASN A 249 -21.71 -15.08 1.97
N ASN A 250 -22.44 -14.08 2.45
CA ASN A 250 -23.48 -13.39 1.70
C ASN A 250 -23.51 -11.90 2.07
N THR A 251 -23.90 -11.06 1.10
CA THR A 251 -24.00 -9.61 1.31
C THR A 251 -25.13 -9.28 2.27
N ILE A 252 -24.83 -8.65 3.40
CA ILE A 252 -25.83 -8.19 4.38
C ILE A 252 -25.55 -6.77 4.86
N LYS A 253 -26.64 -6.04 5.17
CA LYS A 253 -26.58 -4.76 5.85
C LYS A 253 -26.67 -4.98 7.37
N ILE A 254 -25.73 -4.43 8.12
CA ILE A 254 -25.72 -4.43 9.59
C ILE A 254 -25.71 -2.98 10.06
N LEU A 255 -26.79 -2.54 10.72
CA LEU A 255 -26.96 -1.14 11.15
C LEU A 255 -26.76 -0.17 9.97
N PHE A 256 -25.67 0.60 9.98
CA PHE A 256 -25.32 1.61 8.97
C PHE A 256 -24.23 1.17 7.99
N TRP A 257 -23.67 -0.04 8.13
CA TRP A 257 -22.61 -0.58 7.27
C TRP A 257 -23.04 -1.88 6.57
N THR A 258 -22.29 -2.31 5.56
CA THR A 258 -22.59 -3.50 4.76
C THR A 258 -21.39 -4.45 4.74
N SER A 259 -21.62 -5.72 5.06
CA SER A 259 -20.68 -6.82 4.86
C SER A 259 -20.90 -7.37 3.45
N PRO A 260 -19.97 -7.20 2.49
CA PRO A 260 -20.12 -7.80 1.16
C PRO A 260 -19.86 -9.31 1.21
N GLU A 261 -20.37 -10.01 0.19
CA GLU A 261 -19.92 -11.34 -0.22
C GLU A 261 -18.58 -11.22 -0.96
N LEU A 262 -17.70 -12.21 -0.80
CA LEU A 262 -16.50 -12.36 -1.64
C LEU A 262 -16.63 -13.62 -2.49
N GLN A 263 -16.53 -13.47 -3.81
CA GLN A 263 -16.66 -14.60 -4.75
C GLN A 263 -15.38 -15.44 -4.84
N ILE A 264 -14.23 -14.80 -4.64
CA ILE A 264 -12.92 -15.45 -4.76
C ILE A 264 -12.27 -15.49 -3.38
N GLY A 265 -12.12 -16.71 -2.85
CA GLY A 265 -11.36 -16.94 -1.62
C GLY A 265 -9.86 -16.71 -1.83
N ARG A 266 -9.20 -16.07 -0.87
CA ARG A 266 -7.75 -15.81 -0.91
C ARG A 266 -6.88 -16.85 -0.18
N VAL A 267 -7.49 -17.85 0.45
CA VAL A 267 -6.78 -18.84 1.29
C VAL A 267 -5.67 -19.54 0.50
N ASN A 268 -6.00 -20.11 -0.66
CA ASN A 268 -5.04 -20.88 -1.46
C ASN A 268 -3.97 -20.02 -2.14
N ALA A 269 -4.20 -18.71 -2.27
CA ALA A 269 -3.26 -17.79 -2.92
C ALA A 269 -2.27 -17.15 -1.93
N SER A 270 -2.66 -17.04 -0.65
CA SER A 270 -1.88 -16.30 0.35
C SER A 270 -1.27 -17.17 1.45
N PHE A 271 -1.82 -18.36 1.72
CA PHE A 271 -1.35 -19.23 2.80
C PHE A 271 -0.57 -20.44 2.28
N ILE A 272 0.22 -21.02 3.18
CA ILE A 272 0.81 -22.34 2.97
C ILE A 272 -0.30 -23.38 2.75
N ASN A 273 0.06 -24.50 2.11
CA ASN A 273 -0.84 -25.63 2.06
C ASN A 273 -0.98 -26.26 3.46
N PHE A 274 -2.18 -26.22 4.02
CA PHE A 274 -2.47 -26.84 5.32
C PHE A 274 -2.75 -28.35 5.22
N HIS A 275 -2.85 -28.90 4.02
CA HIS A 275 -2.99 -30.33 3.79
C HIS A 275 -1.61 -31.02 3.73
N GLY A 276 -1.47 -32.15 4.43
CA GLY A 276 -0.21 -32.91 4.50
C GLY A 276 0.64 -32.56 5.72
N ASN A 277 1.97 -32.67 5.60
CA ASN A 277 2.89 -32.39 6.72
C ASN A 277 3.08 -30.88 6.91
N MET A 278 2.31 -30.31 7.83
CA MET A 278 2.31 -28.87 8.14
C MET A 278 3.68 -28.35 8.58
N PHE A 279 4.47 -29.14 9.32
CA PHE A 279 5.80 -28.70 9.77
C PHE A 279 6.78 -28.53 8.61
N VAL A 280 6.72 -29.42 7.62
CA VAL A 280 7.53 -29.30 6.39
C VAL A 280 7.13 -28.05 5.60
N GLN A 281 5.82 -27.77 5.50
CA GLN A 281 5.34 -26.58 4.80
C GLN A 281 5.76 -25.28 5.50
N ILE A 282 5.66 -25.23 6.84
CA ILE A 282 6.16 -24.10 7.65
C ILE A 282 7.66 -23.92 7.45
N TYR A 283 8.45 -25.01 7.52
CA TYR A 283 9.89 -24.96 7.30
C TYR A 283 10.25 -24.40 5.93
N ASN A 284 9.63 -24.92 4.87
CA ASN A 284 9.84 -24.46 3.50
C ASN A 284 9.45 -22.98 3.34
N ASN A 285 8.37 -22.54 3.98
CA ASN A 285 7.91 -21.16 3.95
C ASN A 285 8.93 -20.21 4.59
N ILE A 286 9.45 -20.58 5.77
CA ILE A 286 10.48 -19.83 6.48
C ILE A 286 11.76 -19.74 5.64
N CYS A 287 12.25 -20.87 5.11
CA CYS A 287 13.42 -20.91 4.25
C CYS A 287 13.25 -20.03 3.00
N SER A 288 12.10 -20.12 2.34
CA SER A 288 11.79 -19.29 1.16
C SER A 288 11.78 -17.80 1.49
N GLY A 289 11.21 -17.41 2.63
CA GLY A 289 11.22 -16.02 3.07
C GLY A 289 12.59 -15.51 3.48
N LEU A 290 13.43 -16.34 4.11
CA LEU A 290 14.82 -16.00 4.38
C LEU A 290 15.61 -15.80 3.09
N LEU A 291 15.44 -16.70 2.11
CA LEU A 291 16.05 -16.58 0.78
C LEU A 291 15.59 -15.31 0.06
N MET A 292 14.31 -14.94 0.16
CA MET A 292 13.78 -13.67 -0.38
C MET A 292 14.52 -12.44 0.15
N TYR A 293 14.86 -12.40 1.44
CA TYR A 293 15.63 -11.29 2.02
C TYR A 293 17.12 -11.35 1.67
N ILE A 294 17.72 -12.55 1.67
CA ILE A 294 19.13 -12.74 1.30
C ILE A 294 19.37 -12.37 -0.16
N ASN A 295 18.46 -12.75 -1.06
CA ASN A 295 18.54 -12.46 -2.48
C ASN A 295 18.13 -11.01 -2.80
N GLY A 296 17.49 -10.30 -1.86
CA GLY A 296 17.01 -8.93 -2.07
C GLY A 296 15.93 -8.82 -3.15
N THR A 297 15.13 -9.87 -3.35
CA THR A 297 13.99 -9.85 -4.27
C THR A 297 12.93 -10.87 -3.83
N ASP A 298 11.66 -10.51 -3.99
CA ASP A 298 10.51 -11.42 -3.88
C ASP A 298 10.02 -11.93 -5.24
N GLY A 299 10.75 -11.63 -6.32
CA GLY A 299 10.37 -11.95 -7.69
C GLY A 299 9.29 -11.04 -8.28
N LEU A 300 8.78 -10.06 -7.52
CA LEU A 300 7.71 -9.17 -7.94
C LEU A 300 8.26 -7.76 -8.21
N SER A 301 8.39 -7.40 -9.49
CA SER A 301 9.02 -6.13 -9.91
C SER A 301 8.26 -4.87 -9.49
N TRP A 302 6.98 -4.99 -9.12
CA TRP A 302 6.20 -3.87 -8.59
C TRP A 302 6.51 -3.60 -7.11
N ASN A 303 7.03 -4.58 -6.36
CA ASN A 303 7.36 -4.43 -4.94
C ASN A 303 8.78 -3.93 -4.70
N SER A 304 9.72 -4.23 -5.60
CA SER A 304 11.13 -3.87 -5.40
C SER A 304 11.84 -3.49 -6.69
N VAL A 305 12.82 -2.60 -6.54
CA VAL A 305 13.83 -2.34 -7.57
C VAL A 305 14.88 -3.43 -7.45
N GLY A 306 15.20 -4.10 -8.56
CA GLY A 306 16.24 -5.12 -8.57
C GLY A 306 17.56 -4.62 -7.98
N ASN A 307 18.32 -5.52 -7.36
CA ASN A 307 19.63 -5.29 -6.73
C ASN A 307 19.65 -4.54 -5.38
N PHE A 308 18.54 -3.99 -4.90
CA PHE A 308 18.52 -3.26 -3.63
C PHE A 308 17.82 -3.99 -2.48
N GLY A 309 16.87 -4.88 -2.77
CA GLY A 309 15.99 -5.45 -1.75
C GLY A 309 15.17 -4.40 -0.99
N PRO A 310 14.49 -4.78 0.10
CA PRO A 310 13.70 -3.86 0.90
C PRO A 310 14.58 -3.02 1.84
N TYR A 311 15.77 -3.53 2.14
CA TYR A 311 16.84 -2.90 2.90
C TYR A 311 18.15 -3.11 2.16
N TYR A 312 19.05 -2.13 2.21
CA TYR A 312 20.38 -2.31 1.63
C TYR A 312 21.09 -3.50 2.28
N MET A 313 21.61 -4.43 1.48
CA MET A 313 22.21 -5.67 1.97
C MET A 313 23.34 -5.46 3.00
N PHE A 314 24.10 -4.36 2.86
CA PHE A 314 25.17 -4.00 3.81
C PHE A 314 24.64 -3.73 5.24
N THR A 315 23.33 -3.59 5.43
CA THR A 315 22.71 -3.30 6.73
C THR A 315 22.45 -4.53 7.59
N LEU A 316 22.60 -5.74 7.04
CA LEU A 316 22.35 -6.99 7.76
C LEU A 316 23.19 -7.16 9.05
N PRO A 317 24.51 -6.85 9.07
CA PRO A 317 25.27 -6.90 10.32
C PRO A 317 24.73 -5.95 11.39
N PHE A 318 24.21 -4.78 11.00
CA PHE A 318 23.62 -3.82 11.94
C PHE A 318 22.27 -4.31 12.46
N PHE A 319 21.49 -5.04 11.66
CA PHE A 319 20.30 -5.71 12.18
C PHE A 319 20.66 -6.70 13.31
N ILE A 320 21.70 -7.52 13.13
CA ILE A 320 22.18 -8.46 14.16
C ILE A 320 22.65 -7.74 15.42
N VAL A 321 23.44 -6.67 15.28
CA VAL A 321 23.85 -5.86 16.44
C VAL A 321 22.63 -5.25 17.13
N GLY A 322 21.70 -4.69 16.36
CA GLY A 322 20.49 -4.06 16.86
C GLY A 322 19.60 -5.02 17.65
N ILE A 323 19.37 -6.24 17.13
CA ILE A 323 18.51 -7.22 17.81
C ILE A 323 19.15 -7.62 19.15
N LEU A 324 20.45 -7.87 19.19
CA LEU A 324 21.19 -8.17 20.42
C LEU A 324 21.11 -7.00 21.41
N THR A 325 21.18 -5.75 20.92
CA THR A 325 21.05 -4.55 21.77
C THR A 325 19.66 -4.46 22.41
N ILE A 326 18.57 -4.63 21.64
CA ILE A 326 17.22 -4.47 22.20
C ILE A 326 16.84 -5.60 23.14
N LEU A 327 17.33 -6.83 22.89
CA LEU A 327 17.13 -7.98 23.76
C LEU A 327 17.81 -7.81 25.12
N LYS A 328 18.94 -7.08 25.17
CA LYS A 328 19.65 -6.73 26.41
C LYS A 328 19.05 -5.51 27.10
N ARG A 329 18.76 -4.43 26.36
CA ARG A 329 18.35 -3.13 26.90
C ARG A 329 16.92 -3.11 27.43
N ARG A 330 15.97 -3.76 26.74
CA ARG A 330 14.57 -3.95 27.17
C ARG A 330 13.87 -2.68 27.69
N THR A 331 14.10 -1.54 27.04
CA THR A 331 13.32 -0.31 27.31
C THR A 331 11.87 -0.46 26.84
N ILE A 332 11.00 0.46 27.24
CA ILE A 332 9.60 0.52 26.76
C ILE A 332 9.54 0.56 25.22
N TRP A 333 10.44 1.30 24.57
CA TRP A 333 10.52 1.33 23.10
C TRP A 333 10.95 -0.01 22.51
N ASP A 334 11.95 -0.66 23.13
CA ASP A 334 12.38 -2.00 22.71
C ASP A 334 11.25 -3.02 22.82
N SER A 335 10.35 -2.83 23.80
CA SER A 335 9.17 -3.68 23.99
C SER A 335 8.19 -3.60 22.82
N ILE A 336 7.97 -2.40 22.30
CA ILE A 336 7.09 -2.15 21.15
C ILE A 336 7.68 -2.84 19.92
N ILE A 337 8.99 -2.64 19.67
CA ILE A 337 9.69 -3.30 18.56
C ILE A 337 9.61 -4.83 18.69
N LEU A 338 9.92 -5.38 19.87
CA LEU A 338 9.87 -6.82 20.11
C LEU A 338 8.45 -7.37 19.97
N ALA A 339 7.42 -6.65 20.42
CA ALA A 339 6.03 -7.06 20.25
C ALA A 339 5.64 -7.11 18.77
N GLN A 340 6.08 -6.15 17.95
CA GLN A 340 5.84 -6.15 16.49
C GLN A 340 6.55 -7.34 15.82
N LEU A 341 7.81 -7.61 16.18
CA LEU A 341 8.56 -8.77 15.67
C LEU A 341 7.88 -10.09 16.08
N THR A 342 7.40 -10.20 17.32
CA THR A 342 6.61 -11.36 17.78
C THR A 342 5.30 -11.49 17.01
N GLY A 343 4.63 -10.36 16.71
CA GLY A 343 3.42 -10.31 15.90
C GLY A 343 3.59 -10.92 14.49
N MET A 344 4.81 -10.87 13.95
CA MET A 344 5.13 -11.48 12.66
C MET A 344 5.35 -12.98 12.70
N LEU A 345 5.57 -13.61 13.86
CA LEU A 345 5.96 -15.03 13.93
C LEU A 345 4.92 -15.95 13.30
N ILE A 346 3.63 -15.73 13.58
CA ILE A 346 2.57 -16.55 12.99
C ILE A 346 2.51 -16.33 11.47
N ILE A 347 2.61 -15.08 11.01
CA ILE A 347 2.59 -14.74 9.58
C ILE A 347 3.73 -15.41 8.83
N ILE A 348 4.95 -15.34 9.39
CA ILE A 348 6.15 -15.97 8.82
C ILE A 348 5.98 -17.50 8.70
N CYS A 349 5.24 -18.12 9.63
CA CYS A 349 4.98 -19.55 9.56
C CYS A 349 3.94 -19.93 8.49
N VAL A 350 2.86 -19.15 8.32
CA VAL A 350 1.67 -19.61 7.59
C VAL A 350 1.32 -18.84 6.31
N VAL A 351 1.90 -17.65 6.10
CA VAL A 351 1.62 -16.80 4.93
C VAL A 351 2.81 -16.86 3.97
N LEU A 352 2.55 -17.10 2.69
CA LEU A 352 3.58 -17.22 1.65
C LEU A 352 4.43 -15.94 1.56
N PRO A 353 5.77 -16.04 1.43
CA PRO A 353 6.65 -14.88 1.46
C PRO A 353 6.52 -14.03 0.19
N ASN A 354 6.20 -12.76 0.38
CA ASN A 354 6.52 -11.65 -0.52
C ASN A 354 6.50 -10.35 0.31
N TYR A 355 6.97 -9.23 -0.24
CA TYR A 355 7.07 -7.99 0.55
C TYR A 355 5.70 -7.40 0.96
N ASN A 356 4.61 -7.71 0.25
CA ASN A 356 3.26 -7.29 0.63
C ASN A 356 2.63 -8.22 1.67
N HIS A 357 2.89 -9.53 1.61
CA HIS A 357 2.40 -10.49 2.59
C HIS A 357 3.09 -10.29 3.94
N TRP A 358 4.40 -10.02 3.96
CA TRP A 358 5.16 -9.84 5.20
C TRP A 358 5.32 -8.35 5.59
N ILE A 359 4.41 -7.50 5.12
CA ILE A 359 4.55 -6.03 5.15
C ILE A 359 4.81 -5.43 6.54
N PHE A 360 4.31 -6.04 7.61
CA PHE A 360 4.46 -5.51 8.98
C PHE A 360 5.85 -5.75 9.58
N ILE A 361 6.72 -6.55 8.97
CA ILE A 361 8.10 -6.74 9.44
C ILE A 361 8.99 -5.54 9.12
N HIS A 362 8.62 -4.73 8.13
CA HIS A 362 9.55 -3.75 7.57
C HIS A 362 9.94 -2.63 8.52
N PHE A 363 8.97 -1.99 9.17
CA PHE A 363 9.27 -0.94 10.14
C PHE A 363 10.01 -1.40 11.40
N PRO A 364 9.66 -2.51 12.08
CA PRO A 364 10.46 -2.98 13.21
C PRO A 364 11.89 -3.37 12.80
N VAL A 365 12.10 -3.93 11.60
CA VAL A 365 13.45 -4.19 11.09
C VAL A 365 14.23 -2.89 10.86
N LEU A 366 13.63 -1.85 10.27
CA LEU A 366 14.28 -0.55 10.09
C LEU A 366 14.65 0.10 11.44
N GLU A 367 13.78 0.00 12.45
CA GLU A 367 14.09 0.43 13.83
C GLU A 367 15.30 -0.33 14.38
N VAL A 368 15.33 -1.66 14.24
CA VAL A 368 16.44 -2.50 14.72
C VAL A 368 17.75 -2.15 13.99
N ILE A 369 17.72 -1.98 12.67
CA ILE A 369 18.88 -1.54 11.88
C ILE A 369 19.39 -0.19 12.39
N SER A 370 18.48 0.77 12.65
CA SER A 370 18.88 2.08 13.17
C SER A 370 19.61 1.96 14.50
N ILE A 371 19.14 1.09 15.41
CA ILE A 371 19.76 0.85 16.72
C ILE A 371 21.17 0.24 16.54
N GLY A 372 21.34 -0.73 15.64
CA GLY A 372 22.64 -1.32 15.36
C GLY A 372 23.65 -0.34 14.76
N LEU A 373 23.22 0.50 13.81
CA LEU A 373 24.04 1.57 13.24
C LEU A 373 24.49 2.58 14.30
N ILE A 374 23.59 2.93 15.22
CA ILE A 374 23.92 3.81 16.33
C ILE A 374 24.99 3.18 17.22
N GLU A 375 24.90 1.88 17.49
CA GLU A 375 25.87 1.17 18.33
C GLU A 375 27.25 1.12 17.67
N VAL A 376 27.33 0.72 16.40
CA VAL A 376 28.60 0.65 15.67
C VAL A 376 29.20 2.04 15.43
N SER A 377 28.38 3.04 15.10
CA SER A 377 28.87 4.40 14.82
C SER A 377 29.40 5.13 16.06
N LYS A 378 29.21 4.61 17.28
CA LYS A 378 29.80 5.19 18.50
C LYS A 378 31.30 4.94 18.59
N ASN A 379 31.82 3.87 17.98
CA ASN A 379 33.21 3.45 18.12
C ASN A 379 34.20 4.48 17.58
N THR A 380 33.96 5.04 16.38
CA THR A 380 34.80 6.12 15.81
C THR A 380 33.97 7.10 14.98
N LYS A 381 34.41 8.37 14.94
CA LYS A 381 33.78 9.39 14.08
C LYS A 381 33.92 9.04 12.59
N GLN A 382 35.03 8.40 12.21
CA GLN A 382 35.33 7.94 10.86
C GLN A 382 34.32 6.87 10.41
N MET A 383 33.99 5.91 11.28
CA MET A 383 32.97 4.90 10.99
C MET A 383 31.61 5.53 10.72
N GLY A 384 31.18 6.50 11.55
CA GLY A 384 29.94 7.22 11.32
C GLY A 384 29.89 7.98 9.97
N LYS A 385 31.02 8.57 9.55
CA LYS A 385 31.12 9.23 8.24
C LYS A 385 31.09 8.21 7.09
N ALA A 386 31.83 7.12 7.20
CA ALA A 386 31.85 6.06 6.18
C ALA A 386 30.45 5.49 5.95
N LEU A 387 29.73 5.15 7.03
CA LEU A 387 28.36 4.67 6.95
C LEU A 387 27.43 5.68 6.28
N LEU A 388 27.57 6.98 6.60
CA LEU A 388 26.73 8.01 5.99
C LEU A 388 27.01 8.12 4.48
N VAL A 389 28.28 8.09 4.07
CA VAL A 389 28.67 8.08 2.65
C VAL A 389 28.10 6.85 1.95
N THR A 390 28.20 5.65 2.55
CA THR A 390 27.61 4.42 2.00
C THR A 390 26.12 4.58 1.79
N TYR A 391 25.38 5.09 2.78
CA TYR A 391 23.95 5.35 2.63
C TYR A 391 23.66 6.33 1.48
N VAL A 392 24.38 7.44 1.39
CA VAL A 392 24.20 8.41 0.30
C VAL A 392 24.43 7.77 -1.06
N VAL A 393 25.52 7.02 -1.24
CA VAL A 393 25.84 6.34 -2.51
C VAL A 393 24.73 5.37 -2.91
N PHE A 394 24.29 4.51 -1.98
CA PHE A 394 23.24 3.53 -2.25
C PHE A 394 21.87 4.17 -2.48
N THR A 395 21.57 5.29 -1.82
CA THR A 395 20.32 6.03 -2.06
C THR A 395 20.33 6.73 -3.40
N VAL A 396 21.42 7.36 -3.81
CA VAL A 396 21.54 7.96 -5.13
C VAL A 396 21.41 6.89 -6.21
N ALA A 397 22.10 5.75 -6.07
CA ALA A 397 21.98 4.63 -6.98
C ALA A 397 20.55 4.05 -7.03
N PHE A 398 19.89 3.91 -5.88
CA PHE A 398 18.49 3.47 -5.82
C PHE A 398 17.56 4.44 -6.51
N VAL A 399 17.70 5.75 -6.27
CA VAL A 399 16.84 6.78 -6.87
C VAL A 399 16.99 6.78 -8.39
N GLU A 400 18.21 6.68 -8.90
CA GLU A 400 18.52 6.58 -10.32
C GLU A 400 17.83 5.34 -10.93
N GLN A 401 18.06 4.16 -10.35
CA GLN A 401 17.46 2.92 -10.85
C GLN A 401 15.93 2.89 -10.67
N TYR A 402 15.39 3.50 -9.62
CA TYR A 402 13.96 3.53 -9.34
C TYR A 402 13.18 4.23 -10.45
N PHE A 403 13.69 5.34 -10.99
CA PHE A 403 13.03 6.14 -12.04
C PHE A 403 13.42 5.77 -13.47
N ASN A 404 14.61 5.20 -13.69
CA ASN A 404 15.13 4.97 -15.04
C ASN A 404 15.04 3.51 -15.49
N ASN A 405 15.02 2.55 -14.55
CA ASN A 405 15.03 1.14 -14.93
C ASN A 405 13.65 0.66 -15.37
N SER A 406 13.58 0.08 -16.57
CA SER A 406 12.35 -0.54 -17.07
C SER A 406 12.01 -1.76 -16.23
N ARG A 407 10.82 -1.74 -15.61
CA ARG A 407 10.28 -2.87 -14.86
C ARG A 407 8.77 -2.82 -14.86
N TYR A 408 8.13 -3.98 -14.74
CA TYR A 408 6.68 -4.03 -14.67
C TYR A 408 6.19 -3.51 -13.32
N THR A 409 5.50 -2.38 -13.33
CA THR A 409 4.80 -1.82 -12.16
C THR A 409 3.31 -1.56 -12.46
N GLY A 410 2.74 -2.29 -13.42
CA GLY A 410 1.38 -2.09 -13.92
C GLY A 410 1.32 -1.34 -15.26
N TRP A 411 0.13 -0.83 -15.59
CA TRP A 411 -0.19 -0.20 -16.86
C TRP A 411 0.45 1.16 -17.04
N GLU A 412 1.03 1.37 -18.22
CA GLU A 412 1.69 2.61 -18.55
C GLU A 412 0.72 3.80 -18.48
N THR A 413 1.13 4.86 -17.79
CA THR A 413 0.32 6.08 -17.62
C THR A 413 0.41 7.01 -18.83
N SER A 414 1.30 6.72 -19.79
CA SER A 414 1.61 7.54 -20.96
C SER A 414 0.37 7.82 -21.83
N ALA A 415 -0.49 6.81 -22.01
CA ALA A 415 -1.70 6.93 -22.83
C ALA A 415 -2.86 7.67 -22.16
N ILE A 416 -2.85 7.90 -20.85
CA ILE A 416 -4.00 8.45 -20.12
C ILE A 416 -4.43 9.79 -20.72
N SER A 417 -3.46 10.71 -20.93
CA SER A 417 -3.76 12.04 -21.47
C SER A 417 -4.24 11.98 -22.92
N GLU A 418 -3.68 11.08 -23.73
CA GLU A 418 -4.03 10.93 -25.13
C GLU A 418 -5.43 10.34 -25.31
N VAL A 419 -5.76 9.28 -24.57
CA VAL A 419 -7.08 8.66 -24.59
C VAL A 419 -8.15 9.62 -24.07
N LYS A 420 -7.87 10.40 -23.01
CA LYS A 420 -8.79 11.44 -22.51
C LYS A 420 -9.09 12.50 -23.60
N LYS A 421 -8.14 12.86 -24.46
CA LYS A 421 -8.34 13.85 -25.55
C LYS A 421 -9.23 13.34 -26.69
N LEU A 422 -9.38 12.03 -26.85
CA LEU A 422 -10.21 11.45 -27.90
C LEU A 422 -11.71 11.59 -27.65
N ASP A 423 -12.09 11.96 -26.42
CA ASP A 423 -13.48 12.13 -25.97
C ASP A 423 -14.38 10.95 -26.36
N LEU A 424 -13.90 9.73 -26.09
CA LEU A 424 -14.50 8.48 -26.57
C LEU A 424 -15.94 8.27 -26.04
N LEU A 425 -16.28 8.83 -24.88
CA LEU A 425 -17.61 8.73 -24.29
C LEU A 425 -18.67 9.58 -25.02
N SER A 426 -18.26 10.55 -25.86
CA SER A 426 -19.18 11.34 -26.69
C SER A 426 -19.77 10.57 -27.87
N TYR A 427 -19.14 9.47 -28.29
CA TYR A 427 -19.59 8.66 -29.43
C TYR A 427 -20.74 7.73 -29.03
N LYS A 428 -21.64 7.47 -29.98
CA LYS A 428 -22.74 6.51 -29.76
C LYS A 428 -22.21 5.10 -29.47
N ARG A 429 -21.13 4.71 -30.15
CA ARG A 429 -20.40 3.46 -29.89
C ARG A 429 -18.91 3.58 -30.17
N VAL A 430 -18.13 2.96 -29.30
CA VAL A 430 -16.70 2.72 -29.48
C VAL A 430 -16.51 1.23 -29.69
N PHE A 431 -16.14 0.81 -30.90
CA PHE A 431 -15.78 -0.58 -31.12
C PHE A 431 -14.30 -0.77 -30.82
N PHE A 432 -13.94 -1.87 -30.16
CA PHE A 432 -12.54 -2.17 -29.89
C PHE A 432 -12.12 -3.59 -30.25
N ALA A 433 -10.88 -3.76 -30.69
CA ALA A 433 -10.25 -5.07 -30.89
C ALA A 433 -8.85 -5.07 -30.27
N SER A 434 -8.68 -5.84 -29.19
CA SER A 434 -7.42 -5.98 -28.46
C SER A 434 -7.17 -7.44 -28.07
N ASP A 435 -5.90 -7.84 -27.99
CA ASP A 435 -5.43 -9.09 -27.34
C ASP A 435 -5.16 -8.89 -25.85
N ASP A 436 -5.12 -7.64 -25.36
CA ASP A 436 -4.94 -7.36 -23.94
C ASP A 436 -6.22 -7.71 -23.17
N PRO A 437 -6.18 -8.71 -22.25
CA PRO A 437 -7.35 -9.08 -21.45
C PRO A 437 -7.80 -7.97 -20.49
N ASN A 438 -6.97 -6.96 -20.22
CA ASN A 438 -7.27 -5.86 -19.32
C ASN A 438 -7.71 -4.59 -20.05
N PHE A 439 -7.78 -4.56 -21.38
CA PHE A 439 -8.08 -3.35 -22.15
C PHE A 439 -9.36 -2.62 -21.67
N VAL A 440 -10.45 -3.36 -21.46
CA VAL A 440 -11.72 -2.77 -20.98
C VAL A 440 -11.58 -2.19 -19.58
N TYR A 441 -10.80 -2.86 -18.73
CA TYR A 441 -10.51 -2.36 -17.40
C TYR A 441 -9.74 -1.05 -17.47
N GLU A 442 -8.69 -1.00 -18.28
CA GLU A 442 -7.87 0.19 -18.47
C GLU A 442 -8.70 1.35 -19.01
N MET A 443 -9.58 1.10 -19.98
CA MET A 443 -10.52 2.11 -20.47
C MET A 443 -11.42 2.63 -19.35
N ARG A 444 -11.93 1.76 -18.46
CA ARG A 444 -12.71 2.17 -17.28
C ARG A 444 -11.91 3.03 -16.32
N PHE A 445 -10.65 2.67 -16.10
CA PHE A 445 -9.74 3.43 -15.25
C PHE A 445 -9.44 4.81 -15.87
N ILE A 446 -9.26 4.92 -17.19
CA ILE A 446 -8.94 6.18 -17.85
C ILE A 446 -10.18 7.09 -17.98
N LEU A 447 -11.32 6.49 -18.32
CA LEU A 447 -12.58 7.14 -18.67
C LEU A 447 -13.72 6.63 -17.76
N PRO A 448 -13.74 6.99 -16.47
CA PRO A 448 -14.72 6.47 -15.54
C PRO A 448 -16.13 6.96 -15.88
N VAL A 449 -17.09 6.04 -15.86
CA VAL A 449 -18.54 6.33 -15.83
C VAL A 449 -19.11 6.07 -14.44
N SER A 450 -20.31 6.58 -14.16
CA SER A 450 -20.98 6.31 -12.87
C SER A 450 -21.06 4.80 -12.58
N PRO A 451 -20.99 4.36 -11.32
CA PRO A 451 -21.09 2.93 -10.99
C PRO A 451 -22.44 2.34 -11.43
N TYR A 452 -23.51 3.14 -11.50
CA TYR A 452 -24.81 2.73 -12.03
C TYR A 452 -24.77 2.44 -13.53
N GLU A 453 -24.10 3.29 -14.30
CA GLU A 453 -23.89 3.09 -15.73
C GLU A 453 -22.96 1.91 -15.99
N PHE A 454 -21.88 1.78 -15.22
CA PHE A 454 -20.97 0.64 -15.29
C PHE A 454 -21.72 -0.68 -15.08
N GLN A 455 -22.52 -0.79 -14.01
CA GLN A 455 -23.30 -1.99 -13.74
C GLN A 455 -24.41 -2.25 -14.77
N LYS A 456 -24.96 -1.22 -15.41
CA LYS A 456 -25.96 -1.35 -16.47
C LYS A 456 -25.38 -1.86 -17.79
N THR A 457 -24.14 -1.50 -18.10
CA THR A 457 -23.54 -1.63 -19.44
C THR A 457 -22.46 -2.71 -19.54
N LYS A 458 -22.01 -3.24 -18.40
CA LYS A 458 -21.09 -4.39 -18.34
C LYS A 458 -21.67 -5.64 -19.01
N ASP A 459 -20.80 -6.61 -19.27
CA ASP A 459 -21.13 -7.88 -19.95
C ASP A 459 -22.39 -8.55 -19.40
N ASN A 460 -22.52 -8.60 -18.07
CA ASN A 460 -23.65 -9.16 -17.36
C ASN A 460 -24.29 -8.07 -16.47
N PRO A 461 -25.27 -7.30 -16.99
CA PRO A 461 -25.83 -6.16 -16.27
C PRO A 461 -26.34 -6.52 -14.88
N TYR A 462 -25.87 -5.78 -13.86
CA TYR A 462 -26.22 -5.97 -12.44
C TYR A 462 -25.96 -7.38 -11.87
N SER A 463 -25.24 -8.26 -12.57
CA SER A 463 -24.92 -9.59 -12.06
C SER A 463 -24.08 -9.49 -10.81
N LYS A 464 -24.52 -10.20 -9.76
CA LYS A 464 -23.81 -10.41 -8.49
C LYS A 464 -22.96 -11.67 -8.48
N LYS A 465 -22.88 -12.39 -9.61
CA LYS A 465 -22.05 -13.60 -9.78
C LYS A 465 -20.94 -13.37 -10.81
N ASP A 466 -21.26 -12.70 -11.90
CA ASP A 466 -20.32 -12.39 -12.97
C ASP A 466 -19.93 -10.91 -12.92
N LEU A 467 -18.92 -10.60 -12.11
CA LEU A 467 -18.47 -9.22 -11.90
C LEU A 467 -17.55 -8.70 -13.01
N ALA A 468 -16.76 -9.60 -13.61
CA ALA A 468 -15.74 -9.25 -14.58
C ALA A 468 -16.34 -8.67 -15.89
N THR A 469 -15.61 -7.73 -16.48
CA THR A 469 -15.89 -7.17 -17.81
C THR A 469 -14.76 -7.39 -18.78
N LYS A 470 -15.07 -8.03 -19.91
CA LYS A 470 -14.15 -8.29 -21.02
C LYS A 470 -14.65 -7.75 -22.35
N ASN A 471 -15.97 -7.78 -22.60
CA ASN A 471 -16.50 -7.47 -23.93
C ASN A 471 -17.19 -6.11 -24.05
N LYS A 472 -17.72 -5.58 -22.95
CA LYS A 472 -18.52 -4.36 -22.91
C LYS A 472 -18.23 -3.52 -21.67
N TYR A 473 -18.26 -2.21 -21.88
CA TYR A 473 -18.16 -1.20 -20.83
C TYR A 473 -18.71 0.13 -21.35
N ALA A 474 -19.71 0.73 -20.70
CA ALA A 474 -20.34 1.98 -21.17
C ALA A 474 -20.76 1.89 -22.66
N ASN A 475 -20.17 2.71 -23.52
CA ASN A 475 -20.36 2.69 -24.98
C ASN A 475 -19.31 1.84 -25.74
N PHE A 476 -18.38 1.20 -25.05
CA PHE A 476 -17.36 0.29 -25.59
C PHE A 476 -17.93 -1.11 -25.82
N VAL A 477 -17.69 -1.65 -27.01
CA VAL A 477 -18.12 -3.00 -27.40
C VAL A 477 -17.01 -3.65 -28.23
N VAL A 478 -16.75 -4.94 -28.01
CA VAL A 478 -15.84 -5.71 -28.88
C VAL A 478 -16.27 -5.61 -30.33
N LEU A 479 -15.31 -5.32 -31.20
CA LEU A 479 -15.49 -5.29 -32.64
C LEU A 479 -15.67 -6.73 -33.17
N SER A 480 -16.75 -6.93 -33.90
CA SER A 480 -17.03 -8.17 -34.64
C SER A 480 -17.21 -7.88 -36.13
N PRO A 481 -17.05 -8.88 -37.02
CA PRO A 481 -17.32 -8.72 -38.45
C PRO A 481 -18.73 -8.19 -38.76
N ASP A 482 -19.70 -8.51 -37.90
CA ASP A 482 -21.11 -8.09 -38.03
C ASP A 482 -21.40 -6.71 -37.40
N SER A 483 -20.39 -6.02 -36.89
CA SER A 483 -20.56 -4.73 -36.22
C SER A 483 -20.98 -3.63 -37.20
N LYS A 484 -22.13 -2.99 -36.92
CA LYS A 484 -22.68 -1.90 -37.75
C LYS A 484 -21.98 -0.58 -37.46
N ILE A 485 -21.19 -0.09 -38.43
CA ILE A 485 -20.44 1.17 -38.35
C ILE A 485 -21.30 2.33 -38.90
N ASN A 486 -21.64 3.28 -38.02
CA ASN A 486 -22.38 4.50 -38.33
C ASN A 486 -21.47 5.74 -38.28
N ILE A 487 -21.99 6.93 -38.60
CA ILE A 487 -21.19 8.16 -38.60
C ILE A 487 -20.69 8.53 -37.19
N ASP A 488 -21.49 8.25 -36.16
CA ASP A 488 -21.17 8.48 -34.75
C ASP A 488 -20.44 7.31 -34.08
N THR A 489 -19.69 6.53 -34.86
CA THR A 489 -18.91 5.39 -34.34
C THR A 489 -17.42 5.59 -34.55
N ILE A 490 -16.65 5.16 -33.55
CA ILE A 490 -15.19 5.17 -33.58
C ILE A 490 -14.68 3.76 -33.33
N ILE A 491 -13.60 3.37 -34.00
CA ILE A 491 -12.97 2.04 -33.86
C ILE A 491 -11.58 2.21 -33.28
N ILE A 492 -11.28 1.45 -32.24
CA ILE A 492 -9.95 1.32 -31.64
C ILE A 492 -9.45 -0.09 -31.92
N ILE A 493 -8.36 -0.24 -32.64
CA ILE A 493 -7.87 -1.56 -33.02
C ILE A 493 -6.38 -1.67 -32.75
N GLN A 494 -5.98 -2.73 -32.08
CA GLN A 494 -4.57 -3.10 -31.96
C GLN A 494 -4.00 -3.34 -33.36
N GLN A 495 -2.85 -2.74 -33.67
CA GLN A 495 -2.25 -2.78 -35.01
C GLN A 495 -2.11 -4.21 -35.58
N GLY A 496 -1.80 -5.19 -34.72
CA GLY A 496 -1.72 -6.60 -35.11
C GLY A 496 -3.03 -7.23 -35.61
N LYS A 497 -4.19 -6.65 -35.24
CA LYS A 497 -5.52 -7.15 -35.60
C LYS A 497 -6.13 -6.50 -36.83
N GLU A 498 -5.54 -5.43 -37.37
CA GLU A 498 -6.15 -4.66 -38.47
C GLU A 498 -6.47 -5.49 -39.70
N LYS A 499 -5.61 -6.47 -40.03
CA LYS A 499 -5.81 -7.36 -41.18
C LYS A 499 -7.15 -8.11 -41.11
N GLN A 500 -7.59 -8.49 -39.91
CA GLN A 500 -8.84 -9.21 -39.68
C GLN A 500 -10.08 -8.35 -40.00
N PHE A 501 -9.95 -7.03 -39.94
CA PHE A 501 -11.05 -6.08 -40.12
C PHE A 501 -10.82 -5.12 -41.31
N SER A 502 -9.89 -5.46 -42.21
CA SER A 502 -9.48 -4.61 -43.34
C SER A 502 -10.65 -4.09 -44.20
N THR A 503 -11.63 -4.95 -44.51
CA THR A 503 -12.85 -4.57 -45.26
C THR A 503 -13.65 -3.45 -44.59
N MET A 504 -13.69 -3.43 -43.26
CA MET A 504 -14.36 -2.39 -42.47
C MET A 504 -13.51 -1.12 -42.40
N LEU A 505 -12.20 -1.28 -42.14
CA LEU A 505 -11.26 -0.17 -41.99
C LEU A 505 -11.03 0.62 -43.28
N ASN A 506 -11.13 -0.01 -44.46
CA ASN A 506 -11.00 0.67 -45.76
C ASN A 506 -12.01 1.82 -45.96
N LYS A 507 -13.14 1.79 -45.25
CA LYS A 507 -14.20 2.83 -45.30
C LYS A 507 -14.00 3.93 -44.26
N MET A 508 -12.93 3.85 -43.47
CA MET A 508 -12.65 4.74 -42.35
C MET A 508 -11.39 5.56 -42.63
N LYS A 509 -11.13 6.57 -41.81
CA LYS A 509 -9.92 7.38 -41.81
C LYS A 509 -9.19 7.18 -40.48
N LEU A 510 -7.89 6.91 -40.54
CA LEU A 510 -7.03 6.92 -39.36
C LEU A 510 -7.06 8.32 -38.75
N HIS A 511 -7.48 8.39 -37.49
CA HIS A 511 -7.68 9.63 -36.75
C HIS A 511 -6.57 9.87 -35.73
N ASN A 512 -6.18 8.83 -34.98
CA ASN A 512 -5.10 8.92 -34.00
C ASN A 512 -4.43 7.55 -33.76
N THR A 513 -3.31 7.52 -33.05
CA THR A 513 -2.61 6.31 -32.63
C THR A 513 -2.07 6.48 -31.23
N PHE A 514 -2.30 5.53 -30.33
CA PHE A 514 -1.78 5.56 -28.96
C PHE A 514 -1.22 4.19 -28.56
N THR A 515 -0.40 4.14 -27.51
CA THR A 515 0.23 2.91 -27.02
C THR A 515 -0.18 2.64 -25.58
N ILE A 516 -0.76 1.46 -25.30
CA ILE A 516 -1.01 1.00 -23.92
C ILE A 516 -0.32 -0.35 -23.73
N ASN A 517 0.42 -0.51 -22.64
CA ASN A 517 1.14 -1.75 -22.29
C ASN A 517 2.04 -2.27 -23.43
N SER A 518 2.80 -1.38 -24.07
CA SER A 518 3.61 -1.69 -25.26
C SER A 518 2.82 -2.24 -26.47
N LEU A 519 1.48 -2.14 -26.47
CA LEU A 519 0.62 -2.45 -27.60
C LEU A 519 0.15 -1.16 -28.27
N ASN A 520 0.37 -1.07 -29.58
CA ASN A 520 -0.06 0.08 -30.37
C ASN A 520 -1.50 -0.10 -30.86
N TYR A 521 -2.31 0.94 -30.65
CA TYR A 521 -3.70 1.01 -31.06
C TYR A 521 -3.89 2.14 -32.06
N ASN A 522 -4.57 1.82 -33.15
CA ASN A 522 -5.00 2.77 -34.15
C ASN A 522 -6.47 3.12 -33.92
N VAL A 523 -6.78 4.41 -34.01
CA VAL A 523 -8.12 4.96 -33.82
C VAL A 523 -8.64 5.42 -35.16
N TYR A 524 -9.73 4.82 -35.62
CA TYR A 524 -10.37 5.11 -36.89
C TYR A 524 -11.71 5.80 -36.67
N LYS A 525 -11.98 6.83 -37.50
CA LYS A 525 -13.29 7.49 -37.59
C LYS A 525 -13.87 7.30 -38.99
N LYS A 526 -15.19 7.27 -39.12
CA LYS A 526 -15.83 7.24 -40.44
C LYS A 526 -15.50 8.55 -41.19
N ARG A 527 -15.29 8.43 -42.51
CA ARG A 527 -15.05 9.57 -43.39
C ARG A 527 -16.24 10.50 -43.47
#